data_AF-A0A9K3NT58-F1
#
_entry.id   AF-A0A9K3NT58-F1
#
_cell.length_a   1.000
_cell.length_b   1.000
_cell.length_c   1.000
_cell.angle_alpha   90.00
_cell.angle_beta   90.00
_cell.angle_gamma   90.00
#
_symmetry.space_group_name_H-M   'P 1'
#
loop_
_entity.id
_entity.type
_entity.pdbx_description
1 polymer ?
#
loop_
_entity_poly.entity_id
_entity_poly.type
_entity_poly.pdbx_seq_one_letter_code
_entity_poly.pdbx_strand_id
1 'polypeptide(L)'
;MCRLCDFLLQSDLPKLNRYPSRVLYVSGNALESCLRLENYVTIKPLIYEVEDTTFLDLIPFLEYVTCPSPADIQPLLASYHGHDIETEFIERFKEHQR
;
A
#
# COMPACT_ATOMS: atom_id res chain seq x y z
N MET A 1 7.86 6.46 18.80
CA MET A 1 7.23 5.16 19.08
C MET A 1 5.88 5.38 19.76
N CYS A 2 4.82 5.56 18.97
CA CYS A 2 3.50 5.93 19.48
C CYS A 2 2.65 4.67 19.70
N ARG A 3 2.70 4.10 20.92
CA ARG A 3 1.95 2.89 21.33
C ARG A 3 0.41 2.97 21.11
N LEU A 4 -0.12 4.16 20.85
CA LEU A 4 -1.54 4.38 20.55
C LEU A 4 -1.91 4.06 19.09
N CYS A 5 -1.00 4.25 18.12
CA CYS A 5 -1.30 3.96 16.72
C CYS A 5 -1.35 2.44 16.45
N ASP A 6 -0.50 1.68 17.14
CA ASP A 6 -0.41 0.22 17.01
C ASP A 6 -1.72 -0.51 17.36
N PHE A 7 -2.49 0.00 18.34
CA PHE A 7 -3.71 -0.67 18.81
C PHE A 7 -4.95 -0.37 17.95
N LEU A 8 -4.99 0.81 17.33
CA LEU A 8 -6.14 1.25 16.54
C LEU A 8 -6.22 0.50 15.21
N LEU A 9 -5.12 0.40 14.46
CA LEU A 9 -5.16 -0.19 13.13
C LEU A 9 -5.43 -1.70 13.13
N GLN A 10 -4.86 -2.44 14.11
CA GLN A 10 -5.06 -3.88 14.23
C GLN A 10 -6.51 -4.24 14.59
N SER A 11 -7.21 -3.36 15.31
CA SER A 11 -8.59 -3.57 15.78
C SER A 11 -9.65 -3.21 14.74
N ASP A 12 -9.31 -2.36 13.76
CA ASP A 12 -10.30 -1.75 12.87
C ASP A 12 -10.47 -2.48 11.53
N LEU A 13 -9.45 -3.17 11.01
CA LEU A 13 -9.58 -3.95 9.77
C LEU A 13 -10.70 -5.01 9.83
N PRO A 14 -10.85 -5.80 10.91
CA PRO A 14 -11.96 -6.75 11.04
C PRO A 14 -13.34 -6.08 11.11
N LYS A 15 -13.41 -4.81 11.54
CA LYS A 15 -14.66 -4.04 11.65
C LYS A 15 -15.18 -3.53 10.29
N LEU A 16 -14.34 -3.55 9.26
CA LEU A 16 -14.73 -3.09 7.91
C LEU A 16 -15.72 -4.03 7.21
N ASN A 17 -16.04 -5.20 7.76
CA ASN A 17 -16.92 -6.20 7.15
C ASN A 17 -16.51 -6.51 5.69
N ARG A 18 -15.19 -6.61 5.45
CA ARG A 18 -14.57 -6.95 4.17
C ARG A 18 -13.59 -8.10 4.37
N TYR A 19 -13.34 -8.86 3.30
CA TYR A 19 -12.32 -9.91 3.31
C TYR A 19 -10.92 -9.29 3.37
N PRO A 20 -10.07 -9.65 4.36
CA PRO A 20 -8.73 -9.09 4.48
C PRO A 20 -7.87 -9.25 3.24
N SER A 21 -8.03 -10.36 2.49
CA SER A 21 -7.30 -10.62 1.25
C SER A 21 -7.60 -9.64 0.10
N ARG A 22 -8.58 -8.75 0.28
CA ARG A 22 -9.02 -7.74 -0.69
C ARG A 22 -9.02 -6.32 -0.13
N VAL A 23 -8.39 -6.11 1.02
CA VAL A 23 -8.29 -4.80 1.66
C VAL A 23 -6.86 -4.33 1.59
N LEU A 24 -6.67 -3.17 0.97
CA LEU A 24 -5.40 -2.46 0.90
C LEU A 24 -5.43 -1.29 1.88
N TYR A 25 -4.42 -1.20 2.75
CA TYR A 25 -4.21 -0.04 3.61
C TYR A 25 -3.03 0.78 3.08
N VAL A 26 -3.25 2.06 2.82
CA VAL A 26 -2.24 3.00 2.30
C VAL A 26 -2.03 4.10 3.34
N SER A 27 -0.79 4.34 3.73
CA SER A 27 -0.44 5.40 4.69
C SER A 27 1.02 5.84 4.52
N GLY A 28 1.27 7.12 4.79
CA GLY A 28 2.62 7.70 4.73
C GLY A 28 3.48 7.44 5.98
N ASN A 29 2.95 6.77 7.02
CA ASN A 29 3.70 6.46 8.25
C ASN A 29 3.46 5.05 8.79
N ALA A 30 3.03 4.10 7.98
CA ALA A 30 2.58 2.83 8.53
C ALA A 30 3.64 1.74 8.72
N LEU A 31 4.92 2.04 8.48
CA LEU A 31 6.02 1.26 9.09
C LEU A 31 6.07 1.44 10.62
N GLU A 32 5.64 2.59 11.15
CA GLU A 32 5.67 2.86 12.60
C GLU A 32 4.41 2.38 13.33
N SER A 33 3.36 1.93 12.63
CA SER A 33 2.02 1.75 13.22
C SER A 33 1.36 0.37 13.00
N CYS A 34 2.01 -0.58 12.30
CA CYS A 34 1.35 -1.82 11.85
C CYS A 34 2.06 -3.10 12.32
N LEU A 35 1.37 -3.91 13.13
CA LEU A 35 1.79 -5.28 13.51
C LEU A 35 1.42 -6.35 12.46
N ARG A 36 0.58 -6.04 11.46
CA ARG A 36 0.36 -6.89 10.27
C ARG A 36 0.79 -6.13 9.01
N LEU A 37 1.99 -6.45 8.54
CA LEU A 37 2.59 -5.87 7.33
C LEU A 37 2.01 -6.46 6.03
N GLU A 38 1.11 -7.44 6.13
CA GLU A 38 0.63 -8.23 4.98
C GLU A 38 -0.31 -7.47 4.04
N ASN A 39 -1.01 -6.44 4.53
CA ASN A 39 -2.03 -5.68 3.78
C ASN A 39 -1.67 -4.21 3.58
N TYR A 40 -0.42 -3.84 3.85
CA TYR A 40 -0.01 -2.46 3.97
C TYR A 40 0.93 -2.04 2.84
N VAL A 41 0.75 -0.81 2.38
CA VAL A 41 1.59 -0.12 1.42
C VAL A 41 2.09 1.19 2.00
N THR A 42 3.42 1.30 2.12
CA THR A 42 4.06 2.56 2.46
C THR A 42 4.18 3.41 1.21
N ILE A 43 3.68 4.63 1.31
CA ILE A 43 3.93 5.68 0.33
C ILE A 43 4.82 6.74 0.97
N LYS A 44 5.48 7.54 0.14
CA LYS A 44 6.14 8.75 0.65
C LYS A 44 5.12 9.63 1.39
N PRO A 45 5.51 10.25 2.52
CA PRO A 45 4.67 11.24 3.18
C PRO A 45 4.32 12.35 2.20
N LEU A 46 3.03 12.68 2.09
CA LEU A 46 2.59 13.76 1.22
C LEU A 46 3.18 15.08 1.71
N ILE A 47 3.85 15.76 0.79
CA ILE A 47 4.31 17.13 0.95
C ILE A 47 3.22 17.99 0.30
N TYR A 48 2.62 18.93 1.02
CA TYR A 48 1.51 19.76 0.51
C TYR A 48 2.01 20.86 -0.48
N GLU A 49 2.88 20.47 -1.40
CA GLU A 49 3.43 21.29 -2.47
C GLU A 49 2.63 21.05 -3.76
N VAL A 50 2.61 22.06 -4.65
CA VAL A 50 1.79 22.01 -5.88
C VAL A 50 2.33 20.95 -6.84
N GLU A 51 3.61 20.64 -6.73
CA GLU A 51 4.36 19.70 -7.54
C GLU A 51 4.34 18.27 -6.99
N ASP A 52 3.72 18.02 -5.82
CA ASP A 52 3.64 16.67 -5.26
C ASP A 52 2.66 15.80 -6.04
N THR A 53 3.20 14.85 -6.80
CA THR A 53 2.45 13.88 -7.60
C THR A 53 2.33 12.51 -6.94
N THR A 54 2.73 12.33 -5.68
CA THR A 54 2.78 11.02 -4.99
C THR A 54 1.49 10.22 -5.13
N PHE A 55 0.32 10.85 -4.95
CA PHE A 55 -0.97 10.16 -5.14
C PHE A 55 -1.29 9.86 -6.61
N LEU A 56 -0.87 10.70 -7.54
CA LEU A 56 -1.07 10.49 -8.97
C LEU A 56 -0.20 9.32 -9.45
N ASP A 57 1.04 9.24 -8.97
CA ASP A 57 2.00 8.17 -9.32
C ASP A 57 1.58 6.81 -8.74
N LEU A 58 0.71 6.80 -7.73
CA LEU A 58 0.13 5.58 -7.16
C LEU A 58 -1.05 5.02 -8.00
N ILE A 59 -1.71 5.85 -8.82
CA ILE A 59 -2.90 5.44 -9.60
C ILE A 59 -2.64 4.19 -10.45
N PRO A 60 -1.55 4.08 -11.23
CA PRO A 60 -1.30 2.91 -12.07
C PRO A 60 -1.22 1.60 -11.27
N PHE A 61 -0.65 1.64 -10.06
CA PHE A 61 -0.60 0.50 -9.17
C PHE A 61 -1.99 0.09 -8.69
N LEU A 62 -2.84 1.05 -8.31
CA LEU A 62 -4.22 0.77 -7.89
C LEU A 62 -5.06 0.19 -9.03
N GLU A 63 -4.87 0.67 -10.26
CA GLU A 63 -5.50 0.11 -11.46
C GLU A 63 -5.05 -1.35 -11.69
N TYR A 64 -3.75 -1.62 -11.56
CA TYR A 64 -3.20 -2.97 -11.69
C TYR A 64 -3.77 -3.95 -10.66
N VAL A 65 -3.85 -3.53 -9.38
CA VAL A 65 -4.42 -4.35 -8.30
C VAL A 65 -5.92 -4.61 -8.49
N THR A 66 -6.63 -3.75 -9.22
CA THR A 66 -8.06 -3.89 -9.44
C THR A 66 -8.41 -4.67 -10.71
N CYS A 67 -7.48 -4.80 -11.68
CA CYS A 67 -7.77 -5.47 -12.96
C CYS A 67 -6.55 -6.21 -13.58
N PRO A 68 -6.52 -7.56 -13.57
CA PRO A 68 -7.42 -8.47 -12.87
C PRO A 68 -7.15 -8.48 -11.36
N SER A 69 -8.21 -8.31 -10.55
CA SER A 69 -8.05 -8.31 -9.10
C SER A 69 -7.57 -9.69 -8.60
N PRO A 70 -6.42 -9.74 -7.89
CA PRO A 70 -5.91 -11.00 -7.39
C PRO A 70 -6.87 -11.58 -6.33
N ALA A 71 -6.96 -12.91 -6.26
CA ALA A 71 -7.76 -13.58 -5.24
C ALA A 71 -7.26 -13.25 -3.81
N ASP A 72 -5.95 -13.01 -3.70
CA ASP A 72 -5.28 -12.58 -2.49
C ASP A 72 -4.22 -11.52 -2.81
N ILE A 73 -4.33 -10.35 -2.18
CA ILE A 73 -3.43 -9.21 -2.38
C ILE A 73 -2.11 -9.38 -1.60
N GLN A 74 -2.08 -10.20 -0.55
CA GLN A 74 -0.95 -10.30 0.37
C GLN A 74 0.38 -10.67 -0.31
N PRO A 75 0.45 -11.68 -1.22
CA PRO A 75 1.71 -12.04 -1.86
C PRO A 75 2.24 -10.94 -2.77
N LEU A 76 1.34 -10.18 -3.40
CA LEU A 76 1.70 -9.04 -4.24
C LEU A 76 2.36 -7.97 -3.39
N LEU A 77 1.72 -7.57 -2.27
CA LEU A 77 2.25 -6.53 -1.37
C LEU A 77 3.57 -6.94 -0.72
N ALA A 78 3.71 -8.21 -0.35
CA ALA A 78 4.96 -8.75 0.18
C ALA A 78 6.15 -8.53 -0.77
N SER A 79 5.91 -8.56 -2.09
CA SER A 79 6.95 -8.33 -3.11
C SER A 79 7.43 -6.87 -3.20
N TYR A 80 6.65 -5.92 -2.66
CA TYR A 80 6.97 -4.49 -2.61
C TYR A 80 7.42 -4.06 -1.20
N HIS A 81 7.52 -4.97 -0.24
CA HIS A 81 7.89 -4.61 1.12
C HIS A 81 9.29 -3.99 1.18
N GLY A 82 9.41 -2.86 1.88
CA GLY A 82 10.66 -2.10 1.98
C GLY A 82 11.04 -1.30 0.73
N HIS A 83 10.21 -1.34 -0.32
CA HIS A 83 10.39 -0.57 -1.53
C HIS A 83 9.30 0.50 -1.63
N ASP A 84 9.62 1.54 -2.38
CA ASP A 84 8.72 2.60 -2.76
C ASP A 84 7.82 2.09 -3.89
N ILE A 85 6.51 1.95 -3.63
CA ILE A 85 5.62 1.22 -4.55
C ILE A 85 5.50 1.94 -5.87
N GLU A 86 5.36 3.27 -5.85
CA GLU A 86 5.26 4.07 -7.05
C GLU A 86 6.50 3.91 -7.94
N THR A 87 7.70 3.99 -7.38
CA THR A 87 8.96 3.86 -8.15
C THR A 87 9.16 2.43 -8.66
N GLU A 88 9.06 1.44 -7.77
CA GLU A 88 9.28 0.03 -8.08
C GLU A 88 8.27 -0.49 -9.10
N PHE A 89 6.99 -0.07 -8.99
CA PHE A 89 5.96 -0.45 -9.95
C PHE A 89 6.26 0.07 -11.35
N ILE A 90 6.70 1.33 -11.48
CA ILE A 90 7.06 1.92 -12.76
C ILE A 90 8.24 1.17 -13.39
N GLU A 91 9.25 0.79 -12.60
CA GLU A 91 10.40 0.03 -13.08
C GLU A 91 9.99 -1.37 -13.55
N ARG A 92 9.29 -2.14 -12.71
CA ARG A 92 8.79 -3.48 -13.05
C ARG A 92 7.86 -3.47 -14.25
N PHE A 93 6.99 -2.46 -14.35
CA PHE A 93 6.04 -2.35 -15.46
C PHE A 93 6.76 -2.09 -16.80
N LYS A 94 7.83 -1.27 -16.80
CA LYS A 94 8.67 -1.05 -17.99
C LYS A 94 9.39 -2.31 -18.46
N GLU A 95 9.84 -3.16 -17.53
CA GLU A 95 10.49 -4.43 -17.85
C GLU A 95 9.54 -5.45 -18.46
N HIS A 96 8.30 -5.52 -17.97
CA HIS A 96 7.29 -6.46 -18.48
C HIS A 96 6.66 -6.05 -19.83
N GLN A 97 6.83 -4.79 -20.25
CA GLN A 97 6.36 -4.27 -21.55
C GLN A 97 7.41 -4.39 -22.66
N ARG A 98 8.61 -4.93 -22.38
CA ARG A 98 9.67 -5.21 -23.36
C ARG A 98 9.62 -6.66 -23.83
#